data_AF-A0A968UID8-F1
#
_entry.id   AF-A0A968UID8-F1
#
_cell.length_a   1.000
_cell.length_b   1.000
_cell.length_c   1.000
_cell.angle_alpha   90.00
_cell.angle_beta   90.00
_cell.angle_gamma   90.00
#
_symmetry.space_group_name_H-M   'P 1'
#
loop_
_entity.id
_entity.type
_entity.pdbx_description
1 polymer ?
#
loop_
_entity_poly.entity_id
_entity_poly.type
_entity_poly.pdbx_seq_one_letter_code
_entity_poly.pdbx_strand_id
1 'polypeptide(L)'
;MWDAGLDVGHATRSIDECISLGSEDTEVMTSLLDARFVCGMSAIYSDCMEKFRNSVIAKKSDKLVQHLIEMNRQRHEQFGDSSYLLEPNLKEGQGGLRDYHTMLWIARIRSDLKQPRDLEFFGYLSHSEYSDLNYALSFIWYVRNWLHHLVGRRYNQLHFEQQEKIAKILHLGKADGQQPVERFFRQAPWIYEYIETTTSYFFI
;
A
#
# COMPACT_ATOMS: atom_id res chain seq x y z
N MET A 1 9.96 21.40 -2.73
CA MET A 1 8.92 20.41 -3.15
C MET A 1 8.47 20.72 -4.57
N TRP A 2 8.02 21.95 -4.84
CA TRP A 2 7.71 22.46 -6.19
C TRP A 2 8.94 22.50 -7.12
N ASP A 3 10.11 22.90 -6.62
CA ASP A 3 11.37 22.88 -7.40
C ASP A 3 11.93 21.47 -7.66
N ALA A 4 11.38 20.44 -7.01
CA ALA A 4 11.80 19.05 -7.19
C ALA A 4 10.97 18.32 -8.27
N GLY A 5 10.04 19.01 -8.94
CA GLY A 5 9.15 18.41 -9.94
C GLY A 5 8.16 17.39 -9.36
N LEU A 6 7.93 17.43 -8.04
CA LEU A 6 6.98 16.54 -7.37
C LEU A 6 5.57 17.12 -7.50
N ASP A 7 4.65 16.33 -8.07
CA ASP A 7 3.23 16.66 -8.13
C ASP A 7 2.59 16.38 -6.77
N VAL A 8 2.35 17.45 -5.99
CA VAL A 8 1.85 17.36 -4.62
C VAL A 8 0.47 18.02 -4.56
N GLY A 9 -0.55 17.20 -4.34
CA GLY A 9 -1.86 17.70 -3.92
C GLY A 9 -1.74 18.34 -2.54
N HIS A 10 -2.14 19.60 -2.39
CA HIS A 10 -2.21 20.28 -1.11
C HIS A 10 -3.63 20.79 -0.88
N ALA A 11 -4.11 20.68 0.36
CA ALA A 11 -5.38 21.25 0.79
C ALA A 11 -5.18 21.86 2.17
N THR A 12 -5.70 23.06 2.38
CA THR A 12 -5.78 23.69 3.70
C THR A 12 -7.22 23.61 4.14
N ARG A 13 -7.47 22.98 5.29
CA ARG A 13 -8.81 22.72 5.82
C ARG A 13 -8.82 22.92 7.32
N SER A 14 -9.95 23.34 7.85
CA SER A 14 -10.21 23.27 9.29
C SER A 14 -10.38 21.83 9.75
N ILE A 15 -10.28 21.58 11.05
CA ILE A 15 -10.50 20.24 11.61
C ILE A 15 -11.92 19.75 11.29
N ASP A 16 -12.92 20.61 11.43
CA ASP A 16 -14.33 20.25 11.19
C ASP A 16 -14.58 19.88 9.72
N GLU A 17 -13.95 20.59 8.78
CA GLU A 17 -13.99 20.24 7.36
C GLU A 17 -13.33 18.89 7.07
N CYS A 18 -12.18 18.59 7.70
CA CYS A 18 -11.53 17.29 7.59
C CYS A 18 -12.45 16.17 8.08
N ILE A 19 -13.14 16.36 9.21
CA ILE A 19 -14.04 15.35 9.77
C ILE A 19 -15.27 15.17 8.87
N SER A 20 -15.88 16.27 8.41
CA SER A 20 -17.05 16.22 7.53
C SER A 20 -16.72 15.47 6.24
N LEU A 21 -15.67 15.88 5.54
CA LEU A 21 -15.25 15.24 4.28
C LEU A 21 -14.82 13.79 4.49
N GLY A 22 -14.04 13.51 5.55
CA GLY A 22 -13.64 12.14 5.87
C GLY A 22 -14.81 11.22 6.24
N SER A 23 -16.01 11.75 6.47
CA SER A 23 -17.21 10.97 6.74
C SER A 23 -18.07 10.67 5.50
N GLU A 24 -17.81 11.38 4.40
CA GLU A 24 -18.58 11.36 3.15
C GLU A 24 -17.75 10.84 1.96
N ASP A 25 -16.44 11.11 1.95
CA ASP A 25 -15.51 10.81 0.87
C ASP A 25 -14.46 9.79 1.34
N THR A 26 -14.42 8.63 0.67
CA THR A 26 -13.51 7.53 0.99
C THR A 26 -12.04 7.86 0.71
N GLU A 27 -11.73 8.69 -0.28
CA GLU A 27 -10.36 9.13 -0.55
C GLU A 27 -9.86 10.04 0.58
N VAL A 28 -10.70 10.94 1.07
CA VAL A 28 -10.37 11.78 2.23
C VAL A 28 -10.27 10.93 3.49
N MET A 29 -11.18 9.99 3.70
CA MET A 29 -11.15 9.07 4.85
C MET A 29 -9.85 8.25 4.89
N THR A 30 -9.47 7.63 3.76
CA THR A 30 -8.22 6.84 3.68
C THR A 30 -6.98 7.72 3.84
N SER A 31 -7.01 8.95 3.32
CA SER A 31 -5.95 9.94 3.56
C SER A 31 -5.80 10.31 5.03
N LEU A 32 -6.90 10.43 5.78
CA LEU A 32 -6.87 10.66 7.23
C LEU A 32 -6.37 9.44 8.00
N LEU A 33 -6.66 8.22 7.54
CA LEU A 33 -6.10 7.00 8.12
C LEU A 33 -4.58 6.90 7.91
N ASP A 34 -4.05 7.44 6.81
CA ASP A 34 -2.61 7.51 6.52
C ASP A 34 -1.92 8.77 7.06
N ALA A 35 -2.65 9.64 7.76
CA ALA A 35 -2.12 10.92 8.22
C ALA A 35 -0.91 10.73 9.17
N ARG A 36 0.10 11.58 8.99
CA ARG A 36 1.34 11.63 9.78
C ARG A 36 1.62 13.06 10.20
N PHE A 37 1.97 13.26 11.46
CA PHE A 37 2.55 14.52 11.90
C PHE A 37 3.95 14.72 11.31
N VAL A 38 4.14 15.82 10.58
CA VAL A 38 5.43 16.18 9.96
C VAL A 38 6.07 17.34 10.71
N CYS A 39 5.33 18.45 10.86
CA CYS A 39 5.78 19.64 11.58
C CYS A 39 4.59 20.53 11.95
N GLY A 40 4.84 21.57 12.77
CA GLY A 40 3.83 22.53 13.21
C GLY A 40 3.34 22.26 14.64
N MET A 41 2.09 22.61 14.93
CA MET A 41 1.50 22.46 16.26
C MET A 41 0.93 21.05 16.43
N SER A 42 1.63 20.20 17.21
CA SER A 42 1.24 18.80 17.43
C SER A 42 -0.16 18.65 18.04
N ALA A 43 -0.59 19.60 18.88
CA ALA A 43 -1.93 19.60 19.48
C ALA A 43 -3.06 19.65 18.43
N ILE A 44 -2.86 20.36 17.31
CA ILE A 44 -3.84 20.43 16.22
C ILE A 44 -3.98 19.07 15.53
N TYR A 45 -2.85 18.41 15.28
CA TYR A 45 -2.84 17.06 14.71
C TYR A 45 -3.52 16.05 15.64
N SER A 46 -3.17 16.06 16.92
CA SER A 46 -3.78 15.18 17.92
C SER A 46 -5.29 15.39 18.03
N ASP A 47 -5.77 16.65 18.11
CA ASP A 47 -7.20 16.97 18.16
C ASP A 47 -7.93 16.49 16.89
N CYS A 48 -7.34 16.71 15.72
CA CYS A 48 -7.91 16.24 14.45
C CYS A 48 -8.04 14.71 14.41
N MET A 49 -7.00 13.98 14.80
CA MET A 49 -7.02 12.52 14.78
C MET A 49 -7.96 11.93 15.83
N GLU A 50 -8.05 12.54 17.01
CA GLU A 50 -9.00 12.13 18.05
C GLU A 50 -10.46 12.36 17.60
N LYS A 51 -10.76 13.55 17.07
CA LYS A 51 -12.11 13.85 16.54
C LYS A 51 -12.48 12.94 15.37
N PHE A 52 -11.55 12.64 14.47
CA PHE A 52 -11.78 11.70 13.37
C PHE A 52 -12.13 10.31 13.89
N ARG A 53 -11.37 9.82 14.86
CA ARG A 53 -11.64 8.51 15.47
C ARG A 53 -13.01 8.46 16.14
N ASN A 54 -13.33 9.45 16.98
CA ASN A 54 -14.57 9.46 17.76
C ASN A 54 -15.82 9.72 16.89
N SER A 55 -15.69 10.53 15.84
CA SER A 55 -16.83 10.97 15.04
C SER A 55 -17.08 10.10 13.81
N VAL A 56 -16.03 9.51 13.24
CA VAL A 56 -16.12 8.73 12.00
C VAL A 56 -15.90 7.25 12.27
N ILE A 57 -14.73 6.87 12.80
CA ILE A 57 -14.35 5.46 12.97
C ILE A 57 -15.26 4.77 13.98
N ALA A 58 -15.38 5.30 15.21
CA ALA A 58 -16.13 4.68 16.29
C ALA A 58 -17.63 4.52 16.00
N LYS A 59 -18.19 5.35 15.12
CA LYS A 59 -19.62 5.31 14.76
C LYS A 59 -19.94 4.39 13.58
N LYS A 60 -18.94 4.07 12.73
CA LYS A 60 -19.17 3.41 11.43
C LYS A 60 -18.15 2.30 11.12
N SER A 61 -17.38 1.81 12.09
CA SER A 61 -16.25 0.88 11.87
C SER A 61 -16.59 -0.27 10.91
N ASP A 62 -17.65 -1.02 11.17
CA ASP A 62 -18.02 -2.18 10.37
C ASP A 62 -18.42 -1.78 8.95
N LYS A 63 -19.18 -0.69 8.82
CA LYS A 63 -19.57 -0.16 7.51
C LYS A 63 -18.35 0.30 6.71
N LEU A 64 -17.37 0.94 7.35
CA LEU A 64 -16.14 1.38 6.69
C LEU A 64 -15.28 0.19 6.26
N VAL A 65 -15.13 -0.82 7.11
CA VAL A 65 -14.39 -2.05 6.77
C VAL A 65 -15.06 -2.77 5.59
N GLN A 66 -16.37 -2.97 5.63
CA GLN A 66 -17.09 -3.61 4.52
C GLN A 66 -16.98 -2.82 3.22
N HIS A 67 -17.01 -1.48 3.30
CA HIS A 67 -16.80 -0.63 2.13
C HIS A 67 -15.39 -0.79 1.54
N LEU A 68 -14.35 -0.84 2.38
CA LEU A 68 -12.97 -1.07 1.94
C LEU A 68 -12.78 -2.45 1.30
N ILE A 69 -13.40 -3.50 1.86
CA ILE A 69 -13.36 -4.86 1.29
C ILE A 69 -14.02 -4.87 -0.09
N GLU A 70 -15.18 -4.25 -0.24
CA GLU A 70 -15.90 -4.19 -1.52
C GLU A 70 -15.10 -3.40 -2.58
N MET A 71 -14.50 -2.27 -2.20
CA MET A 71 -13.60 -1.53 -3.10
C MET A 71 -12.40 -2.39 -3.53
N ASN A 72 -11.87 -3.21 -2.62
CA ASN A 72 -10.75 -4.09 -2.92
C ASN A 72 -11.15 -5.14 -3.96
N ARG A 73 -12.31 -5.76 -3.77
CA ARG A 73 -12.90 -6.75 -4.69
C ARG A 73 -13.12 -6.16 -6.08
N GLN A 74 -13.75 -4.98 -6.17
CA GLN A 74 -13.99 -4.30 -7.45
C GLN A 74 -12.68 -3.97 -8.18
N ARG A 75 -11.64 -3.55 -7.45
CA ARG A 75 -10.32 -3.33 -8.02
C ARG A 75 -9.71 -4.62 -8.55
N HIS A 76 -9.79 -5.73 -7.83
CA HIS A 76 -9.31 -7.03 -8.31
C HIS A 76 -10.03 -7.46 -9.59
N GLU A 77 -11.35 -7.24 -9.69
CA GLU A 77 -12.11 -7.50 -10.93
C GLU A 77 -11.62 -6.64 -12.11
N GLN A 78 -11.21 -5.38 -11.86
CA GLN A 78 -10.73 -4.48 -12.90
C GLN A 78 -9.29 -4.77 -13.36
N PHE A 79 -8.39 -5.08 -12.43
CA PHE A 79 -6.95 -5.22 -12.70
C PHE A 79 -6.49 -6.68 -12.88
N GLY A 80 -7.31 -7.65 -12.47
CA GLY A 80 -7.01 -9.07 -12.54
C GLY A 80 -5.99 -9.53 -11.50
N ASP A 81 -5.81 -10.84 -11.46
CA ASP A 81 -4.88 -11.51 -10.55
C ASP A 81 -3.43 -11.30 -11.01
N SER A 82 -2.66 -10.50 -10.27
CA SER A 82 -1.28 -10.16 -10.67
C SER A 82 -0.28 -11.28 -10.44
N SER A 83 -0.62 -12.33 -9.69
CA SER A 83 0.24 -13.50 -9.52
C SER A 83 0.34 -14.34 -10.80
N TYR A 84 -0.71 -14.32 -11.64
CA TYR A 84 -0.76 -15.02 -12.94
C TYR A 84 -0.54 -14.11 -14.15
N LEU A 85 -0.44 -12.79 -13.95
CA LEU A 85 -0.20 -11.85 -15.03
C LEU A 85 1.29 -11.74 -15.33
N LEU A 86 1.63 -12.03 -16.58
CA LEU A 86 2.98 -11.85 -17.13
C LEU A 86 3.47 -10.39 -17.05
N GLU A 87 2.53 -9.44 -17.07
CA GLU A 87 2.79 -8.01 -16.94
C GLU A 87 1.92 -7.46 -15.80
N PRO A 88 2.37 -7.54 -14.54
CA PRO A 88 1.55 -7.19 -13.40
C PRO A 88 1.46 -5.67 -13.18
N ASN A 89 0.40 -5.22 -12.51
CA ASN A 89 0.31 -3.86 -12.00
C ASN A 89 0.84 -3.80 -10.55
N LEU A 90 1.99 -3.16 -10.34
CA LEU A 90 2.68 -3.10 -9.05
C LEU A 90 1.88 -2.42 -7.93
N LYS A 91 0.86 -1.62 -8.29
CA LYS A 91 0.07 -0.85 -7.32
C LYS A 91 -1.34 -1.39 -7.17
N GLU A 92 -2.09 -1.42 -8.26
CA GLU A 92 -3.53 -1.72 -8.24
C GLU A 92 -3.84 -3.19 -8.57
N GLY A 93 -2.83 -4.00 -8.87
CA GLY A 93 -2.98 -5.45 -9.04
C GLY A 93 -3.24 -6.21 -7.74
N GLN A 94 -3.81 -7.41 -7.82
CA GLN A 94 -3.96 -8.32 -6.68
C GLN A 94 -2.58 -8.72 -6.11
N GLY A 95 -2.41 -8.63 -4.80
CA GLY A 95 -1.10 -8.77 -4.15
C GLY A 95 -0.18 -7.55 -4.35
N GLY A 96 -0.71 -6.45 -4.90
CA GLY A 96 0.01 -5.20 -5.11
C GLY A 96 0.00 -4.29 -3.87
N LEU A 97 0.63 -3.12 -3.98
CA LEU A 97 0.71 -2.15 -2.87
C LEU A 97 -0.66 -1.71 -2.33
N ARG A 98 -1.70 -1.72 -3.16
CA ARG A 98 -3.04 -1.33 -2.72
C ARG A 98 -3.63 -2.35 -1.74
N ASP A 99 -3.41 -3.64 -1.92
CA ASP A 99 -3.87 -4.66 -0.97
C ASP A 99 -3.26 -4.43 0.41
N TYR A 100 -1.95 -4.15 0.44
CA TYR A 100 -1.25 -3.78 1.66
C TYR A 100 -1.83 -2.52 2.33
N HIS A 101 -2.11 -1.46 1.58
CA HIS A 101 -2.73 -0.25 2.14
C HIS A 101 -4.14 -0.53 2.67
N THR A 102 -4.96 -1.28 1.93
CA THR A 102 -6.32 -1.66 2.38
C THR A 102 -6.25 -2.44 3.69
N MET A 103 -5.31 -3.41 3.80
CA MET A 103 -5.06 -4.16 5.03
C MET A 103 -4.71 -3.23 6.19
N LEU A 104 -3.79 -2.27 5.99
CA LEU A 104 -3.43 -1.29 7.02
C LEU A 104 -4.63 -0.41 7.42
N TRP A 105 -5.44 0.05 6.48
CA TRP A 105 -6.63 0.85 6.78
C TRP A 105 -7.65 0.07 7.62
N ILE A 106 -7.90 -1.19 7.29
CA ILE A 106 -8.76 -2.07 8.08
C ILE A 106 -8.18 -2.25 9.49
N ALA A 107 -6.88 -2.53 9.61
CA ALA A 107 -6.22 -2.68 10.90
C ALA A 107 -6.27 -1.38 11.75
N ARG A 108 -6.15 -0.21 11.12
CA ARG A 108 -6.32 1.10 11.78
C ARG A 108 -7.75 1.31 12.27
N ILE A 109 -8.75 0.93 11.48
CA ILE A 109 -10.16 1.04 11.88
C ILE A 109 -10.48 0.09 13.04
N ARG A 110 -9.98 -1.16 12.99
CA ARG A 110 -10.28 -2.20 13.99
C ARG A 110 -9.51 -2.03 15.30
N SER A 111 -8.22 -1.67 15.23
CA SER A 111 -7.30 -1.71 16.38
C SER A 111 -6.49 -0.42 16.60
N ASP A 112 -6.76 0.64 15.84
CA ASP A 112 -6.03 1.92 15.97
C ASP A 112 -4.50 1.77 15.84
N LEU A 113 -4.10 0.95 14.87
CA LEU A 113 -2.73 0.77 14.43
C LEU A 113 -2.03 2.13 14.22
N LYS A 114 -0.91 2.39 14.89
CA LYS A 114 -0.16 3.65 14.75
C LYS A 114 0.93 3.55 13.70
N GLN A 115 1.50 2.36 13.54
CA GLN A 115 2.56 2.06 12.59
C GLN A 115 2.40 0.63 12.07
N PRO A 116 2.92 0.30 10.88
CA PRO A 116 2.81 -1.05 10.31
C PRO A 116 3.33 -2.16 11.24
N ARG A 117 4.36 -1.86 12.05
CA ARG A 117 4.92 -2.83 12.99
C ARG A 117 3.95 -3.27 14.09
N ASP A 118 2.93 -2.47 14.38
CA ASP A 118 1.93 -2.84 15.38
C ASP A 118 1.10 -4.06 14.92
N LEU A 119 1.17 -4.46 13.64
CA LEU A 119 0.59 -5.72 13.17
C LEU A 119 1.15 -6.93 13.93
N GLU A 120 2.43 -6.89 14.32
CA GLU A 120 3.04 -7.90 15.20
C GLU A 120 2.46 -7.80 16.61
N PHE A 121 2.39 -6.58 17.15
CA PHE A 121 1.98 -6.33 18.54
C PHE A 121 0.51 -6.72 18.79
N PHE A 122 -0.38 -6.44 17.85
CA PHE A 122 -1.79 -6.82 17.92
C PHE A 122 -2.03 -8.28 17.53
N GLY A 123 -0.98 -9.05 17.21
CA GLY A 123 -1.09 -10.47 16.88
C GLY A 123 -1.74 -10.76 15.53
N TYR A 124 -1.78 -9.77 14.62
CA TYR A 124 -2.24 -10.00 13.26
C TYR A 124 -1.23 -10.79 12.43
N LEU A 125 0.06 -10.57 12.69
CA LEU A 125 1.16 -11.27 12.03
C LEU A 125 2.17 -11.74 13.08
N SER A 126 2.73 -12.92 12.89
CA SER A 126 3.94 -13.34 13.59
C SER A 126 5.15 -12.51 13.14
N HIS A 127 6.25 -12.60 13.90
CA HIS A 127 7.49 -11.91 13.56
C HIS A 127 8.04 -12.33 12.18
N SER A 128 7.98 -13.63 11.88
CA SER A 128 8.36 -14.16 10.57
C SER A 128 7.46 -13.61 9.46
N GLU A 129 6.14 -13.60 9.66
CA GLU A 129 5.22 -13.11 8.63
C GLU A 129 5.39 -11.62 8.35
N TYR A 130 5.59 -10.83 9.40
CA TYR A 130 5.89 -9.40 9.24
C TYR A 130 7.22 -9.17 8.52
N SER A 131 8.25 -9.98 8.81
CA SER A 131 9.54 -9.90 8.13
C SER A 131 9.42 -10.22 6.64
N ASP A 132 8.71 -11.30 6.29
CA ASP A 132 8.47 -11.71 4.91
C ASP A 132 7.64 -10.66 4.16
N LEU A 133 6.61 -10.09 4.80
CA LEU A 133 5.83 -9.00 4.24
C LEU A 133 6.70 -7.77 3.93
N ASN A 134 7.59 -7.37 4.85
CA ASN A 134 8.49 -6.24 4.60
C ASN A 134 9.48 -6.52 3.47
N TYR A 135 9.98 -7.75 3.36
CA TYR A 135 10.83 -8.16 2.24
C TYR A 135 10.08 -8.06 0.91
N ALA A 136 8.86 -8.60 0.84
CA ALA A 136 7.99 -8.54 -0.32
C ALA A 136 7.68 -7.08 -0.75
N LEU A 137 7.31 -6.22 0.19
CA LEU A 137 7.03 -4.80 -0.07
C LEU A 137 8.28 -4.04 -0.52
N SER A 138 9.44 -4.30 0.09
CA SER A 138 10.71 -3.69 -0.28
C SER A 138 11.08 -3.98 -1.73
N PHE A 139 10.84 -5.22 -2.18
CA PHE A 139 11.01 -5.59 -3.57
C PHE A 139 10.07 -4.81 -4.50
N ILE A 140 8.77 -4.78 -4.22
CA ILE A 140 7.79 -4.05 -5.06
C ILE A 140 8.15 -2.57 -5.13
N TRP A 141 8.49 -1.94 -4.00
CA TRP A 141 8.91 -0.53 -3.98
C TRP A 141 10.17 -0.31 -4.81
N TYR A 142 11.16 -1.18 -4.70
CA TYR A 142 12.39 -1.08 -5.48
C TYR A 142 12.12 -1.17 -6.99
N VAL A 143 11.36 -2.18 -7.42
CA VAL A 143 10.96 -2.38 -8.82
C VAL A 143 10.17 -1.18 -9.33
N ARG A 144 9.20 -0.69 -8.55
CA ARG A 144 8.37 0.46 -8.91
C ARG A 144 9.17 1.75 -9.03
N ASN A 145 10.16 1.96 -8.17
CA ASN A 145 11.06 3.13 -8.26
C ASN A 145 11.90 3.10 -9.54
N TRP A 146 12.46 1.94 -9.90
CA TRP A 146 13.18 1.81 -11.17
C TRP A 146 12.27 1.92 -12.38
N LEU A 147 11.04 1.38 -12.31
CA LEU A 147 10.06 1.55 -13.37
C LEU A 147 9.77 3.03 -13.63
N HIS A 148 9.50 3.81 -12.57
CA HIS A 148 9.32 5.25 -12.69
C HIS A 148 10.55 5.95 -13.28
N HIS A 149 11.75 5.55 -12.86
CA HIS A 149 13.00 6.12 -13.38
C HIS A 149 13.20 5.81 -14.88
N LEU A 150 12.97 4.57 -15.31
CA LEU A 150 13.13 4.14 -16.70
C LEU A 150 12.08 4.76 -17.63
N VAL A 151 10.85 4.93 -17.16
CA VAL A 151 9.74 5.48 -17.97
C VAL A 151 9.69 7.02 -17.89
N GLY A 152 10.35 7.63 -16.89
CA GLY A 152 10.40 9.09 -16.72
C GLY A 152 9.09 9.73 -16.25
N ARG A 153 8.12 8.93 -15.78
CA ARG A 153 6.82 9.39 -15.27
C ARG A 153 6.22 8.38 -14.30
N ARG A 154 5.13 8.78 -13.62
CA ARG A 154 4.31 7.86 -12.84
C ARG A 154 3.79 6.73 -13.73
N TYR A 155 4.09 5.49 -13.36
CA TYR A 155 3.75 4.31 -14.13
C TYR A 155 3.78 3.07 -13.23
N ASN A 156 2.78 2.19 -13.32
CA ASN A 156 2.68 1.03 -12.41
C ASN A 156 2.56 -0.31 -13.15
N GLN A 157 2.46 -0.29 -14.48
CA GLN A 157 2.37 -1.49 -15.30
C GLN A 157 3.79 -1.98 -15.62
N LEU A 158 4.11 -3.21 -15.25
CA LEU A 158 5.44 -3.77 -15.43
C LEU A 158 5.48 -4.65 -16.69
N HIS A 159 5.79 -4.07 -17.85
CA HIS A 159 5.92 -4.83 -19.09
C HIS A 159 7.27 -5.55 -19.19
N PHE A 160 7.34 -6.58 -20.04
CA PHE A 160 8.54 -7.41 -20.21
C PHE A 160 9.82 -6.61 -20.47
N GLU A 161 9.74 -5.57 -21.29
CA GLU A 161 10.90 -4.74 -21.62
C GLU A 161 11.52 -4.09 -20.37
N GLN A 162 10.68 -3.62 -19.43
CA GLN A 162 11.19 -3.04 -18.18
C GLN A 162 11.64 -4.12 -17.19
N GLN A 163 10.99 -5.29 -17.17
CA GLN A 163 11.42 -6.42 -16.34
C GLN A 163 12.86 -6.82 -16.66
N GLU A 164 13.23 -6.94 -17.95
CA GLU A 164 14.60 -7.26 -18.36
C GLU A 164 15.61 -6.20 -17.92
N LYS A 165 15.26 -4.92 -18.08
CA LYS A 165 16.13 -3.79 -17.69
C LYS A 165 16.33 -3.76 -16.17
N ILE A 166 15.24 -3.91 -15.41
CA ILE A 166 15.26 -3.89 -13.93
C ILE A 166 16.02 -5.10 -13.39
N ALA A 167 15.86 -6.29 -13.98
CA ALA A 167 16.60 -7.48 -13.58
C ALA A 167 18.12 -7.30 -13.72
N LYS A 168 18.59 -6.61 -14.78
CA LYS A 168 20.00 -6.27 -14.96
C LYS A 168 20.49 -5.28 -13.89
N ILE A 169 19.68 -4.27 -13.59
CA ILE A 169 20.00 -3.22 -12.60
C ILE A 169 20.03 -3.76 -11.17
N LEU A 170 19.13 -4.68 -10.84
CA LEU A 170 19.07 -5.32 -9.53
C LEU A 170 20.34 -6.08 -9.16
N HIS A 171 21.30 -6.23 -10.10
CA HIS A 171 22.51 -7.03 -9.92
C HIS A 171 22.20 -8.36 -9.23
N LEU A 172 21.07 -8.98 -9.61
CA LEU A 172 20.75 -10.35 -9.22
C LEU A 172 21.85 -11.20 -9.84
N GLY A 173 22.97 -11.31 -9.14
CA GLY A 173 24.18 -11.92 -9.66
C GLY A 173 23.88 -13.34 -10.11
N LYS A 174 24.73 -13.86 -11.01
CA LYS A 174 24.71 -15.28 -11.35
C LYS A 174 24.82 -16.09 -10.06
N ALA A 175 23.74 -16.76 -9.68
CA ALA A 175 23.72 -17.80 -8.67
C ALA A 175 23.13 -19.03 -9.37
N ASP A 176 23.76 -20.20 -9.23
CA ASP A 176 23.34 -21.44 -9.89
C ASP A 176 23.17 -21.36 -11.42
N GLY A 177 24.00 -20.58 -12.12
CA GLY A 177 23.98 -20.52 -13.59
C GLY A 177 22.77 -19.81 -14.21
N GLN A 178 21.87 -19.25 -13.39
CA GLN A 178 20.68 -18.54 -13.85
C GLN A 178 20.98 -17.10 -14.26
N GLN A 179 20.29 -16.63 -15.30
CA GLN A 179 20.34 -15.22 -15.70
C GLN A 179 19.62 -14.35 -14.64
N PRO A 180 20.05 -13.09 -14.42
CA PRO A 180 19.40 -12.17 -13.47
C PRO A 180 17.88 -12.04 -13.66
N VAL A 181 17.43 -12.15 -14.92
CA VAL A 181 16.01 -12.08 -15.30
C VAL A 181 15.22 -13.31 -14.82
N GLU A 182 15.82 -14.50 -14.83
CA GLU A 182 15.17 -15.73 -14.37
C GLU A 182 14.94 -15.70 -12.85
N ARG A 183 15.89 -15.11 -12.10
CA ARG A 183 15.73 -14.92 -10.66
C ARG A 183 14.64 -13.89 -10.34
N PHE A 184 14.53 -12.83 -11.13
CA PHE A 184 13.44 -11.87 -11.02
C PHE A 184 12.08 -12.56 -11.23
N PHE A 185 11.95 -13.34 -12.30
CA PHE A 185 10.75 -14.11 -12.61
C PHE A 185 10.42 -15.21 -11.59
N ARG A 186 11.43 -15.73 -10.85
CA ARG A 186 11.20 -16.70 -9.77
C ARG A 186 10.75 -16.05 -8.47
N GLN A 187 11.24 -14.84 -8.17
CA GLN A 187 10.90 -14.14 -6.93
C GLN A 187 9.56 -13.40 -7.01
N ALA A 188 9.23 -12.82 -8.16
CA ALA A 188 8.04 -11.98 -8.30
C ALA A 188 6.72 -12.72 -7.97
N PRO A 189 6.44 -13.94 -8.49
CA PRO A 189 5.18 -14.63 -8.21
C PRO A 189 4.97 -14.90 -6.71
N TRP A 190 6.00 -15.41 -6.03
CA TRP A 190 5.94 -15.64 -4.58
C TRP A 190 5.68 -14.35 -3.80
N ILE A 191 6.25 -13.21 -4.23
CA ILE A 191 6.04 -11.91 -3.56
C ILE A 191 4.59 -11.44 -3.66
N TYR A 192 3.97 -11.56 -4.84
CA TYR A 192 2.57 -11.19 -5.03
C TYR A 192 1.64 -12.14 -4.28
N GLU A 193 1.86 -13.45 -4.40
CA GLU A 193 1.08 -14.49 -3.71
C GLU A 193 1.18 -14.33 -2.18
N TYR A 194 2.35 -13.98 -1.68
CA TYR A 194 2.55 -13.75 -0.25
C TYR A 194 1.74 -12.55 0.23
N ILE A 195 1.83 -11.40 -0.45
CA ILE A 195 1.05 -10.20 -0.08
C ILE A 195 -0.45 -10.49 -0.19
N GLU A 196 -0.88 -11.17 -1.25
CA GLU A 196 -2.27 -11.58 -1.42
C GLU A 196 -2.74 -12.44 -0.25
N THR A 197 -2.02 -13.51 0.05
CA THR A 197 -2.36 -14.45 1.14
C THR A 197 -2.43 -13.71 2.47
N THR A 198 -1.41 -12.92 2.81
CA THR A 198 -1.35 -12.17 4.07
C THR A 198 -2.48 -11.15 4.18
N THR A 199 -2.79 -10.43 3.11
CA THR A 199 -3.84 -9.39 3.12
C THR A 199 -5.24 -10.00 3.11
N SER A 200 -5.43 -11.17 2.50
CA SER A 200 -6.71 -11.87 2.44
C SER A 200 -7.30 -12.18 3.82
N TYR A 201 -6.47 -12.44 4.83
CA TYR A 201 -6.91 -12.68 6.21
C TYR A 201 -7.66 -11.50 6.85
N PHE A 202 -7.47 -10.28 6.32
CA PHE A 202 -8.15 -9.08 6.80
C PHE A 202 -9.46 -8.79 6.06
N PHE A 203 -9.70 -9.49 4.95
CA PHE A 203 -10.87 -9.30 4.09
C PHE A 203 -11.98 -10.33 4.34
N ILE A 204 -11.74 -11.28 5.26
CA ILE A 204 -12.71 -12.24 5.80
C ILE A 204 -13.32 -11.67 7.09
#